data_AF-A0A1C0UUB3-F1
#
_entry.id   AF-A0A1C0UUB3-F1
#
_cell.length_a   1.000
_cell.length_b   1.000
_cell.length_c   1.000
_cell.angle_alpha   90.00
_cell.angle_beta   90.00
_cell.angle_gamma   90.00
#
_symmetry.space_group_name_H-M   'P 1'
#
loop_
_entity.id
_entity.type
_entity.pdbx_description
1 polymer ?
#
loop_
_entity_poly.entity_id
_entity_poly.type
_entity_poly.pdbx_seq_one_letter_code
_entity_poly.pdbx_strand_id
1 'polypeptide(L)'
;MQIQSDLARYICIRIAGLIETTVRDFYTEYAESKSTQNVAKYVGHKLEKFQNPDMNKLKMLATEFSESWGQELEELEEIDRLAVTSIVKTRHSIAHGGDTSISLAIVEAYYKRVLKVLLVIQNQCDITEG
;
A
#
# COMPACT_ATOMS: atom_id res chain seq x y z
N MET A 1 26.88 -12.56 0.11
CA MET A 1 26.13 -12.48 -1.16
C MET A 1 24.73 -13.07 -1.04
N GLN A 2 24.56 -14.32 -0.57
CA GLN A 2 23.23 -14.93 -0.39
C GLN A 2 22.37 -14.25 0.69
N ILE A 3 22.94 -13.99 1.88
CA ILE A 3 22.25 -13.36 3.02
C ILE A 3 21.62 -12.00 2.66
N GLN A 4 22.32 -11.17 1.86
CA GLN A 4 21.80 -9.85 1.47
C GLN A 4 20.60 -9.99 0.53
N SER A 5 20.62 -10.97 -0.38
CA SER A 5 19.51 -11.24 -1.28
C SER A 5 18.30 -11.79 -0.51
N ASP A 6 18.52 -12.72 0.44
CA ASP A 6 17.45 -13.28 1.27
C ASP A 6 16.82 -12.19 2.15
N LEU A 7 17.64 -11.31 2.74
CA LEU A 7 17.16 -10.16 3.51
C LEU A 7 16.36 -9.19 2.65
N ALA A 8 16.81 -8.88 1.43
CA ALA A 8 16.08 -7.99 0.53
C ALA A 8 14.70 -8.56 0.17
N ARG A 9 14.60 -9.87 -0.09
CA ARG A 9 13.32 -10.55 -0.30
C ARG A 9 12.41 -10.45 0.92
N TYR A 10 12.94 -10.70 2.12
CA TYR A 10 12.18 -10.58 3.36
C TYR A 10 11.63 -9.16 3.56
N ILE A 11 12.47 -8.13 3.40
CA ILE A 11 12.05 -6.73 3.55
C ILE A 11 10.97 -6.39 2.50
N CYS A 12 11.10 -6.86 1.26
CA CYS A 12 10.08 -6.65 0.24
C CYS A 12 8.71 -7.22 0.64
N ILE A 13 8.68 -8.43 1.22
CA ILE A 13 7.45 -9.04 1.74
C ILE A 13 6.87 -8.16 2.87
N ARG A 14 7.71 -7.65 3.76
CA ARG A 14 7.28 -6.78 4.86
C ARG A 14 6.72 -5.45 4.38
N ILE A 15 7.30 -4.82 3.36
CA ILE A 15 6.78 -3.57 2.79
C ILE A 15 5.43 -3.82 2.12
N ALA A 16 5.28 -4.92 1.38
CA ALA A 16 3.99 -5.28 0.77
C ALA A 16 2.88 -5.44 1.83
N GLY A 17 3.19 -6.09 2.96
CA GLY A 17 2.28 -6.21 4.09
C GLY A 17 1.98 -4.86 4.74
N LEU A 18 3.00 -4.01 4.91
CA LEU A 18 2.84 -2.66 5.46
C LEU A 18 1.86 -1.81 4.64
N ILE A 19 1.96 -1.83 3.30
CA ILE A 19 1.02 -1.10 2.44
C ILE A 19 -0.42 -1.57 2.72
N GLU A 20 -0.62 -2.89 2.75
CA GLU A 20 -1.95 -3.48 2.91
C GLU A 20 -2.58 -3.13 4.27
N THR A 21 -1.81 -3.24 5.35
CA THR A 21 -2.30 -2.92 6.70
C THR A 21 -2.52 -1.42 6.87
N THR A 22 -1.56 -0.59 6.46
CA THR A 22 -1.63 0.86 6.66
C THR A 22 -2.81 1.48 5.90
N VAL A 23 -3.03 1.08 4.66
CA VAL A 23 -4.17 1.59 3.86
C VAL A 23 -5.51 1.15 4.46
N ARG A 24 -5.59 -0.08 4.98
CA ARG A 24 -6.77 -0.56 5.70
C ARG A 24 -7.02 0.26 6.95
N ASP A 25 -5.98 0.51 7.73
CA ASP A 25 -6.07 1.23 8.99
C ASP A 25 -6.53 2.68 8.74
N PHE A 26 -5.91 3.38 7.78
CA PHE A 26 -6.30 4.75 7.41
C PHE A 26 -7.77 4.87 6.99
N TYR A 27 -8.23 4.02 6.07
CA TYR A 27 -9.62 4.11 5.63
C TYR A 27 -10.62 3.62 6.67
N THR A 28 -10.21 2.70 7.57
CA THR A 28 -11.06 2.29 8.70
C THR A 28 -11.23 3.43 9.68
N GLU A 29 -10.14 4.08 10.08
CA GLU A 29 -10.16 5.24 10.99
C GLU A 29 -10.93 6.42 10.38
N TYR A 30 -10.77 6.68 9.09
CA TYR A 30 -11.58 7.66 8.38
C TYR A 30 -13.08 7.34 8.44
N ALA A 31 -13.46 6.08 8.19
CA ALA A 31 -14.86 5.66 8.27
C ALA A 31 -15.41 5.76 9.70
N GLU A 32 -14.63 5.40 10.71
CA GLU A 32 -15.01 5.51 12.12
C GLU A 32 -15.19 6.97 12.57
N SER A 33 -14.34 7.88 12.10
CA SER A 33 -14.40 9.31 12.48
C SER A 33 -15.50 10.09 11.76
N LYS A 34 -15.84 9.73 10.51
CA LYS A 34 -16.79 10.50 9.68
C LYS A 34 -18.18 9.87 9.56
N SER A 35 -18.39 8.64 10.03
CA SER A 35 -19.66 7.92 9.83
C SER A 35 -20.26 7.35 11.11
N THR A 36 -21.48 6.82 11.01
CA THR A 36 -22.13 6.14 12.14
C THR A 36 -21.56 4.72 12.32
N GLN A 37 -21.62 4.19 13.54
CA GLN A 37 -21.01 2.90 13.89
C GLN A 37 -21.39 1.74 12.95
N ASN A 38 -22.63 1.69 12.45
CA ASN A 38 -23.07 0.64 11.54
C ASN A 38 -22.44 0.76 10.15
N VAL A 39 -22.25 1.98 9.67
CA VAL A 39 -21.58 2.26 8.39
C VAL A 39 -20.09 1.95 8.51
N ALA A 40 -19.44 2.42 9.59
CA ALA A 40 -18.04 2.12 9.87
C ALA A 40 -17.76 0.62 9.92
N LYS A 41 -18.62 -0.17 10.60
CA LYS A 41 -18.51 -1.65 10.63
C LYS A 41 -18.62 -2.28 9.24
N TYR A 42 -19.57 -1.83 8.42
CA TYR A 42 -19.71 -2.33 7.05
C TYR A 42 -18.45 -2.04 6.22
N VAL A 43 -17.93 -0.81 6.29
CA VAL A 43 -16.71 -0.39 5.59
C VAL A 43 -15.51 -1.21 6.08
N GLY A 44 -15.34 -1.37 7.40
CA GLY A 44 -14.28 -2.20 7.99
C GLY A 44 -14.29 -3.63 7.45
N HIS A 45 -15.44 -4.30 7.43
CA HIS A 45 -15.57 -5.64 6.85
C HIS A 45 -15.27 -5.71 5.34
N LYS A 46 -15.52 -4.63 4.59
CA LYS A 46 -15.13 -4.55 3.19
C LYS A 46 -13.61 -4.39 3.05
N LEU A 47 -12.99 -3.55 3.88
CA LEU A 47 -11.55 -3.31 3.91
C LEU A 47 -10.75 -4.53 4.39
N GLU A 48 -11.31 -5.40 5.24
CA GLU A 48 -10.69 -6.67 5.64
C GLU A 48 -10.35 -7.59 4.45
N LYS A 49 -11.14 -7.48 3.37
CA LYS A 49 -10.97 -8.26 2.13
C LYS A 49 -9.99 -7.59 1.15
N PHE A 50 -9.55 -6.36 1.44
CA PHE A 50 -8.56 -5.68 0.62
C PHE A 50 -7.19 -6.35 0.80
N GLN A 51 -6.71 -6.97 -0.28
CA GLN A 51 -5.46 -7.71 -0.33
C GLN A 51 -4.72 -7.49 -1.64
N ASN A 52 -3.41 -7.65 -1.60
CA ASN A 52 -2.52 -7.50 -2.76
C ASN A 52 -2.64 -6.11 -3.39
N PRO A 53 -2.24 -5.05 -2.66
CA PRO A 53 -2.52 -3.66 -3.01
C PRO A 53 -1.55 -3.13 -4.09
N ASP A 54 -1.77 -3.51 -5.35
CA ASP A 54 -1.11 -2.81 -6.45
C ASP A 54 -1.66 -1.38 -6.61
N MET A 55 -1.00 -0.56 -7.41
CA MET A 55 -1.41 0.84 -7.58
C MET A 55 -2.82 0.98 -8.16
N ASN A 56 -3.23 0.08 -9.07
CA ASN A 56 -4.56 0.13 -9.66
C ASN A 56 -5.64 -0.14 -8.60
N LYS A 57 -5.42 -1.12 -7.73
CA LYS A 57 -6.33 -1.43 -6.63
C LYS A 57 -6.38 -0.33 -5.59
N LEU A 58 -5.24 0.29 -5.26
CA LEU A 58 -5.21 1.45 -4.36
C LEU A 58 -6.05 2.59 -4.93
N LYS A 59 -5.87 2.91 -6.21
CA LYS A 59 -6.67 3.92 -6.90
C LYS A 59 -8.15 3.60 -6.90
N MET A 60 -8.52 2.36 -7.28
CA MET A 60 -9.91 1.94 -7.28
C MET A 60 -10.54 2.09 -5.89
N LEU A 61 -9.83 1.66 -4.84
CA LEU A 61 -10.29 1.80 -3.47
C LEU A 61 -10.45 3.28 -3.09
N ALA A 62 -9.47 4.13 -3.38
CA ALA A 62 -9.55 5.56 -3.13
C ALA A 62 -10.75 6.21 -3.84
N THR A 63 -10.97 5.87 -5.13
CA THR A 63 -12.12 6.32 -5.92
C THR A 63 -13.46 5.90 -5.33
N GLU A 64 -13.55 4.72 -4.70
CA GLU A 64 -14.79 4.29 -4.02
C GLU A 64 -15.16 5.18 -2.82
N PHE A 65 -14.18 5.84 -2.19
CA PHE A 65 -14.43 6.84 -1.15
C PHE A 65 -14.66 8.24 -1.73
N SER A 66 -13.82 8.66 -2.67
CA SER A 66 -13.95 9.93 -3.39
C SER A 66 -13.26 9.86 -4.74
N GLU A 67 -13.93 10.35 -5.79
CA GLU A 67 -13.36 10.41 -7.13
C GLU A 67 -12.07 11.24 -7.18
N SER A 68 -12.00 12.34 -6.41
CA SER A 68 -10.81 13.19 -6.32
C SER A 68 -9.60 12.46 -5.73
N TRP A 69 -9.81 11.58 -4.76
CA TRP A 69 -8.72 10.84 -4.12
C TRP A 69 -8.05 9.84 -5.07
N GLY A 70 -8.83 9.23 -5.95
CA GLY A 70 -8.28 8.41 -7.03
C GLY A 70 -7.47 9.23 -8.06
N GLN A 71 -7.87 10.48 -8.31
CA GLN A 71 -7.14 11.39 -9.20
C GLN A 71 -5.81 11.84 -8.57
N GLU A 72 -5.79 12.20 -7.29
CA GLU A 72 -4.56 12.56 -6.56
C GLU A 72 -3.52 11.43 -6.61
N LEU A 73 -3.96 10.18 -6.49
CA LEU A 73 -3.09 9.01 -6.64
C LEU A 73 -2.61 8.81 -8.09
N GLU A 74 -3.36 9.27 -9.09
CA GLU A 74 -2.93 9.28 -10.49
C GLU A 74 -1.97 10.42 -10.83
N GLU A 75 -1.96 11.49 -10.04
CA GLU A 75 -1.04 12.62 -10.25
C GLU A 75 0.36 12.38 -9.66
N LEU A 76 0.51 11.35 -8.81
CA LEU A 76 1.80 10.91 -8.28
C LEU A 76 2.79 10.59 -9.40
N GLU A 77 4.10 10.78 -9.13
CA GLU A 77 5.13 10.41 -10.10
C GLU A 77 5.02 8.92 -10.50
N GLU A 78 5.19 8.64 -11.79
CA GLU A 78 5.08 7.27 -12.32
C GLU A 78 5.97 6.28 -11.57
N ILE A 79 7.17 6.72 -11.22
CA ILE A 79 8.15 5.90 -10.50
C ILE A 79 7.71 5.54 -9.08
N ASP A 80 6.89 6.37 -8.43
CA ASP A 80 6.33 6.08 -7.11
C ASP A 80 5.19 5.04 -7.22
N ARG A 81 4.33 5.20 -8.24
CA ARG A 81 3.28 4.23 -8.59
C ARG A 81 3.84 2.86 -8.97
N LEU A 82 4.92 2.85 -9.76
CA LEU A 82 5.60 1.63 -10.18
C LEU A 82 6.27 0.92 -9.00
N ALA A 83 6.78 1.64 -8.01
CA ALA A 83 7.40 1.03 -6.83
C ALA A 83 6.43 0.15 -6.05
N VAL A 84 5.19 0.63 -5.80
CA VAL A 84 4.12 -0.14 -5.15
C VAL A 84 3.82 -1.42 -5.94
N THR A 85 3.58 -1.27 -7.24
CA THR A 85 3.25 -2.39 -8.13
C THR A 85 4.39 -3.41 -8.19
N SER A 86 5.63 -2.95 -8.23
CA SER A 86 6.82 -3.80 -8.23
C SER A 86 6.95 -4.59 -6.94
N ILE A 87 6.77 -3.98 -5.77
CA ILE A 87 6.81 -4.69 -4.48
C ILE A 87 5.78 -5.82 -4.42
N VAL A 88 4.54 -5.55 -4.84
CA VAL A 88 3.46 -6.54 -4.83
C VAL A 88 3.77 -7.70 -5.79
N LYS A 89 4.26 -7.40 -7.00
CA LYS A 89 4.71 -8.40 -7.97
C LYS A 89 5.88 -9.23 -7.46
N THR A 90 6.88 -8.59 -6.85
CA THR A 90 8.03 -9.28 -6.26
C THR A 90 7.60 -10.19 -5.12
N ARG A 91 6.74 -9.74 -4.20
CA ARG A 91 6.17 -10.61 -3.15
C ARG A 91 5.48 -11.83 -3.75
N HIS A 92 4.65 -11.64 -4.79
CA HIS A 92 4.00 -12.77 -5.47
C HIS A 92 5.01 -13.75 -6.06
N SER A 93 6.03 -13.25 -6.76
CA SER A 93 7.10 -14.10 -7.31
C SER A 93 7.82 -14.89 -6.21
N ILE A 94 8.20 -14.24 -5.11
CA ILE A 94 8.87 -14.89 -3.97
C ILE A 94 7.97 -15.98 -3.36
N ALA A 95 6.68 -15.70 -3.15
CA ALA A 95 5.73 -16.65 -2.58
C ALA A 95 5.54 -17.89 -3.46
N HIS A 96 5.66 -17.75 -4.78
CA HIS A 96 5.61 -18.86 -5.73
C HIS A 96 6.97 -19.54 -5.97
N GLY A 97 8.02 -19.19 -5.20
CA GLY A 97 9.35 -19.79 -5.33
C GLY A 97 10.16 -19.29 -6.52
N GLY A 98 9.76 -18.14 -7.10
CA GLY A 98 10.48 -17.50 -8.19
C GLY A 98 11.84 -16.95 -7.75
N ASP A 99 12.83 -17.04 -8.63
CA ASP A 99 14.15 -16.50 -8.37
C ASP A 99 14.17 -15.00 -8.66
N THR A 100 13.88 -14.19 -7.63
CA THR A 100 13.99 -12.73 -7.74
C THR A 100 15.30 -12.26 -7.12
N SER A 101 16.20 -11.76 -7.96
CA SER A 101 17.42 -11.07 -7.56
C SER A 101 17.11 -9.58 -7.32
N ILE A 102 16.65 -9.27 -6.10
CA ILE A 102 16.43 -7.89 -5.66
C ILE A 102 17.54 -7.47 -4.70
N SER A 103 18.12 -6.29 -4.91
CA SER A 103 19.16 -5.75 -4.04
C SER A 103 18.55 -4.92 -2.91
N LEU A 104 19.26 -4.81 -1.78
CA LEU A 104 18.82 -3.98 -0.66
C LEU A 104 18.63 -2.50 -1.05
N ALA A 105 19.48 -1.97 -1.94
CA ALA A 105 19.37 -0.60 -2.42
C ALA A 105 18.07 -0.35 -3.19
N ILE A 106 17.63 -1.32 -4.01
CA ILE A 106 16.35 -1.25 -4.73
C ILE A 106 15.19 -1.27 -3.73
N VAL A 107 15.24 -2.16 -2.73
CA VAL A 107 14.18 -2.26 -1.71
C VAL A 107 14.08 -0.98 -0.89
N GLU A 108 15.20 -0.38 -0.49
CA GLU A 108 15.21 0.90 0.23
C GLU A 108 14.62 2.03 -0.63
N ALA A 109 14.97 2.08 -1.92
CA ALA A 109 14.38 3.04 -2.84
C ALA A 109 12.86 2.84 -2.96
N TYR A 110 12.38 1.59 -3.09
CA TYR A 110 10.96 1.30 -3.12
C TYR A 110 10.25 1.69 -1.82
N TYR A 111 10.86 1.43 -0.67
CA TYR A 111 10.30 1.80 0.62
C TYR A 111 10.04 3.30 0.72
N LYS A 112 11.02 4.14 0.37
CA LYS A 112 10.88 5.61 0.38
C LYS A 112 9.75 6.08 -0.53
N ARG A 113 9.58 5.45 -1.68
CA ARG A 113 8.52 5.77 -2.64
C ARG A 113 7.15 5.35 -2.15
N VAL A 114 7.04 4.16 -1.55
CA VAL A 114 5.83 3.69 -0.90
C VAL A 114 5.39 4.64 0.20
N LEU A 115 6.31 5.15 1.02
CA LEU A 115 5.97 6.13 2.06
C LEU A 115 5.34 7.40 1.48
N LYS A 116 5.80 7.88 0.31
CA LYS A 116 5.15 9.01 -0.36
C LYS A 116 3.72 8.70 -0.76
N VAL A 117 3.46 7.50 -1.30
CA VAL A 117 2.09 7.07 -1.66
C VAL A 117 1.21 7.00 -0.43
N LEU A 118 1.70 6.41 0.65
CA LEU A 118 0.97 6.30 1.92
C LEU A 118 0.69 7.67 2.53
N LEU A 119 1.63 8.62 2.42
CA LEU A 119 1.43 10.00 2.89
C LEU A 119 0.27 10.70 2.16
N VAL A 120 0.11 10.48 0.85
CA VAL A 120 -1.05 11.03 0.13
C VAL A 120 -2.35 10.41 0.64
N ILE A 121 -2.40 9.09 0.82
CA ILE A 121 -3.60 8.40 1.36
C ILE A 121 -3.91 8.86 2.78
N GLN A 122 -2.88 9.08 3.61
CA GLN A 122 -3.04 9.61 4.95
C GLN A 122 -3.66 11.02 4.94
N ASN A 123 -3.14 11.90 4.07
CA ASN A 123 -3.65 13.27 3.93
C ASN A 123 -5.10 13.29 3.44
N GLN A 124 -5.52 12.36 2.58
CA GLN A 124 -6.92 12.20 2.18
C GLN A 124 -7.84 11.93 3.36
N CYS A 125 -7.34 11.19 4.35
CA CYS A 125 -8.10 10.77 5.51
C CYS A 125 -8.10 11.80 6.66
N ASP A 126 -7.41 12.94 6.52
CA ASP A 126 -7.15 13.92 7.59
C ASP A 126 -6.54 13.30 8.87
N ILE A 127 -5.80 12.19 8.75
CA ILE A 127 -5.19 11.51 9.91
C ILE A 127 -3.84 12.17 10.21
N THR A 128 -3.81 13.10 11.16
CA THR A 128 -2.56 13.62 11.72
C THR A 128 -1.86 12.54 12.54
N GLU A 129 -0.57 12.30 12.28
CA GLU A 129 0.27 11.38 13.06
C GLU A 129 0.08 11.59 14.57
N GLY A 130 -0.18 10.50 15.30
CA GLY A 130 -0.11 10.44 16.76
C GLY A 130 1.32 10.23 17.24
#